data_AF-A0A9E2MP96-F1
#
_entry.id   AF-A0A9E2MP96-F1
#
_cell.length_a   1.000
_cell.length_b   1.000
_cell.length_c   1.000
_cell.angle_alpha   90.00
_cell.angle_beta   90.00
_cell.angle_gamma   90.00
#
_symmetry.space_group_name_H-M   'P 1'
#
loop_
_entity.id
_entity.type
_entity.pdbx_description
1 polymer ?
#
loop_
_entity_poly.entity_id
_entity_poly.type
_entity_poly.pdbx_seq_one_letter_code
_entity_poly.pdbx_strand_id
1 'polypeptide(L)'
;MKYLVNSLALLLVALIIFFAIQKKSIFSYKPTKKLIDTTGALINATKHNLAMEVSPGRSPKITLIEKEAYLRMFAPDLFSNFNERDWQKFWAIIYQPVKDKSGGFVIKRYRTKEEIMAILVDQYPNPFSFLQKEHWDIFWQDVVDLDLDKEVEHEE
;
A
#
# COMPACT_ATOMS: atom_id res chain seq x y z
N MET A 1 12.46 41.96 -19.61
CA MET A 1 12.10 40.53 -19.83
C MET A 1 12.19 39.66 -18.57
N LYS A 2 13.05 39.95 -17.57
CA LYS A 2 13.17 39.14 -16.34
C LYS A 2 11.86 39.03 -15.52
N TYR A 3 11.05 40.09 -15.48
CA TYR A 3 9.77 40.09 -14.75
C TYR A 3 8.67 39.24 -15.40
N LEU A 4 8.74 39.02 -16.72
CA LEU A 4 7.80 38.16 -17.46
C LEU A 4 8.01 36.67 -17.15
N VAL A 5 9.26 36.26 -16.93
CA VAL A 5 9.59 34.87 -16.60
C VAL A 5 9.15 34.56 -15.16
N ASN A 6 9.32 35.49 -14.23
CA ASN A 6 8.87 35.32 -12.85
C ASN A 6 7.35 35.31 -12.72
N SER A 7 6.62 36.13 -13.49
CA SER A 7 5.15 36.09 -13.48
C SER A 7 4.61 34.78 -14.07
N LEU A 8 5.26 34.25 -15.10
CA LEU A 8 4.89 32.95 -15.69
C LEU A 8 5.09 31.80 -14.69
N ALA A 9 6.21 31.80 -13.95
CA ALA A 9 6.51 30.79 -12.95
C ALA A 9 5.49 30.80 -11.79
N LEU A 10 5.10 32.00 -11.31
CA LEU A 10 4.07 32.13 -10.26
C LEU A 10 2.70 31.64 -10.73
N LEU A 11 2.34 31.90 -11.98
CA LEU A 11 1.08 31.45 -12.57
C LEU A 11 1.03 29.92 -12.67
N LEU A 12 2.16 29.29 -13.03
CA LEU A 12 2.31 27.84 -13.12
C LEU A 12 2.17 27.16 -11.74
N VAL A 13 2.80 27.72 -10.71
CA VAL A 13 2.67 27.22 -9.33
C VAL A 13 1.23 27.36 -8.82
N ALA A 14 0.57 28.49 -9.10
CA ALA A 14 -0.83 28.70 -8.73
C ALA A 14 -1.78 27.68 -9.43
N LEU A 15 -1.52 27.36 -10.69
CA LEU A 15 -2.27 26.36 -11.46
C LEU A 15 -2.14 24.95 -10.86
N ILE A 16 -0.93 24.56 -10.45
CA ILE A 16 -0.66 23.25 -9.83
C ILE A 16 -1.44 23.13 -8.51
N ILE A 17 -1.41 24.18 -7.68
CA ILE A 17 -2.16 24.22 -6.41
C ILE A 17 -3.67 24.15 -6.66
N PHE A 18 -4.18 24.87 -7.66
CA PHE A 18 -5.60 24.85 -8.02
C PHE A 18 -6.07 23.46 -8.47
N PHE A 19 -5.30 22.77 -9.31
CA PHE A 19 -5.61 21.40 -9.73
C PHE A 19 -5.54 20.39 -8.58
N ALA A 20 -4.59 20.56 -7.64
CA ALA A 20 -4.50 19.71 -6.45
C ALA A 20 -5.73 19.85 -5.54
N ILE A 21 -6.31 21.05 -5.41
CA ILE A 21 -7.52 21.30 -4.62
C ILE A 21 -8.77 20.74 -5.32
N GLN A 22 -8.91 20.94 -6.64
CA GLN A 22 -10.06 20.43 -7.42
C GLN A 22 -10.14 18.89 -7.40
N LYS A 23 -9.02 18.18 -7.35
CA LYS A 23 -9.04 16.71 -7.29
C LYS A 23 -9.68 16.17 -6.00
N LYS A 24 -9.78 16.99 -4.94
CA LYS A 24 -10.38 16.62 -3.65
C LYS A 24 -11.92 16.75 -3.61
N SER A 25 -12.55 17.41 -4.58
CA SER A 25 -14.00 17.71 -4.55
C SER A 25 -14.87 16.84 -5.47
N ILE A 26 -14.29 15.98 -6.32
CA ILE A 26 -15.03 15.29 -7.40
C ILE A 26 -15.71 13.98 -6.96
N PHE A 27 -15.44 13.43 -5.77
CA PHE A 27 -16.10 12.19 -5.32
C PHE A 27 -17.16 12.43 -4.23
N SER A 28 -18.16 13.25 -4.54
CA SER A 28 -19.42 13.26 -3.79
C SER A 28 -20.43 12.38 -4.53
N TYR A 29 -20.38 11.07 -4.24
CA TYR A 29 -21.36 10.11 -4.75
C TYR A 29 -22.70 10.38 -4.05
N LYS A 30 -23.67 10.94 -4.78
CA LYS A 30 -25.06 11.04 -4.32
C LYS A 30 -25.78 9.72 -4.63
N PRO A 31 -26.11 8.87 -3.65
CA PRO A 31 -26.96 7.71 -3.92
C PRO A 31 -28.38 8.19 -4.24
N THR A 32 -28.81 7.98 -5.47
CA THR A 32 -30.20 8.16 -5.90
C THR A 32 -31.08 7.15 -5.17
N LYS A 33 -31.92 7.62 -4.24
CA LYS A 33 -32.98 6.83 -3.61
C LYS A 33 -33.98 6.38 -4.68
N LYS A 34 -34.02 5.07 -4.96
CA LYS A 34 -35.17 4.44 -5.61
C LYS A 34 -36.15 4.00 -4.53
N LEU A 35 -37.36 4.55 -4.62
CA LEU A 35 -38.58 4.13 -3.93
C LEU A 35 -38.84 2.64 -4.18
N ILE A 36 -38.90 1.84 -3.13
CA ILE A 36 -39.74 0.63 -3.08
C ILE A 36 -40.36 0.58 -1.68
N ASP A 37 -41.68 0.72 -1.68
CA ASP A 37 -42.57 0.45 -0.55
C ASP A 37 -42.32 -0.95 0.00
N THR A 38 -42.27 -1.10 1.33
CA THR A 38 -42.83 -2.26 2.05
C THR A 38 -42.70 -2.06 3.55
N THR A 39 -43.76 -1.50 4.11
CA THR A 39 -44.03 -1.14 5.50
C THR A 39 -44.14 -2.33 6.47
N GLY A 40 -43.52 -3.48 6.16
CA GLY A 40 -43.62 -4.71 6.95
C GLY A 40 -42.30 -5.21 7.57
N ALA A 41 -41.14 -4.72 7.11
CA ALA A 41 -39.84 -5.20 7.58
C ALA A 41 -39.23 -4.39 8.75
N LEU A 42 -39.86 -3.26 9.12
CA LEU A 42 -39.30 -2.23 10.00
C LEU A 42 -39.30 -2.55 11.51
N ILE A 43 -39.89 -3.67 11.96
CA ILE A 43 -40.01 -3.93 13.41
C ILE A 43 -39.06 -5.05 13.87
N ASN A 44 -38.69 -6.00 13.01
CA ASN A 44 -37.77 -7.09 13.37
C ASN A 44 -36.31 -6.87 12.95
N ALA A 45 -36.02 -5.92 12.05
CA ALA A 45 -34.64 -5.61 11.66
C ALA A 45 -33.93 -4.63 12.62
N THR A 46 -34.68 -3.99 13.53
CA THR A 46 -34.23 -2.86 14.36
C THR A 46 -33.50 -3.28 15.64
N LYS A 47 -33.18 -4.57 15.79
CA LYS A 47 -32.37 -5.07 16.93
C LYS A 47 -30.92 -5.43 16.58
N HIS A 48 -30.53 -5.48 15.31
CA HIS A 48 -29.23 -6.06 14.94
C HIS A 48 -28.22 -5.14 14.24
N ASN A 49 -28.54 -3.87 13.95
CA ASN A 49 -27.63 -3.01 13.16
C ASN A 49 -27.33 -1.63 13.78
N LEU A 50 -27.36 -1.49 15.10
CA LEU A 50 -26.94 -0.25 15.78
C LEU A 50 -25.49 -0.29 16.31
N ALA A 51 -24.72 -1.34 16.01
CA ALA A 51 -23.33 -1.48 16.46
C ALA A 51 -22.27 -1.13 15.39
N MET A 52 -22.66 -0.52 14.27
CA MET A 52 -21.77 -0.25 13.12
C MET A 52 -21.72 1.22 12.72
N GLU A 53 -21.67 2.15 13.67
CA GLU A 53 -21.43 3.58 13.34
C GLU A 53 -20.30 4.23 14.15
N VAL A 54 -19.30 3.48 14.62
CA VAL A 54 -17.99 4.08 15.00
C VAL A 54 -16.87 3.05 14.82
N SER A 55 -16.77 2.42 13.65
CA SER A 55 -15.49 1.83 13.27
C SER A 55 -14.71 2.90 12.52
N PRO A 56 -13.52 3.35 12.98
CA PRO A 56 -12.69 4.23 12.17
C PRO A 56 -12.52 3.53 10.83
N GLY A 57 -12.94 4.18 9.74
CA GLY A 57 -12.85 3.60 8.41
C GLY A 57 -11.43 3.13 8.22
N ARG A 58 -11.22 1.80 8.19
CA ARG A 58 -9.92 1.25 7.87
C ARG A 58 -9.56 1.84 6.53
N SER A 59 -8.48 2.63 6.48
CA SER A 59 -7.93 3.08 5.21
C SER A 59 -7.80 1.84 4.31
N PRO A 60 -8.27 1.88 3.06
CA PRO A 60 -8.17 0.73 2.18
C PRO A 60 -6.69 0.33 2.11
N LYS A 61 -6.40 -0.92 2.49
CA LYS A 61 -5.05 -1.47 2.40
C LYS A 61 -4.59 -1.33 0.95
N ILE A 62 -3.41 -0.76 0.75
CA ILE A 62 -2.83 -0.55 -0.58
C ILE A 62 -2.75 -1.90 -1.29
N THR A 63 -3.40 -2.02 -2.45
CA THR A 63 -3.36 -3.23 -3.26
C THR A 63 -1.96 -3.45 -3.84
N LEU A 64 -1.60 -4.69 -4.22
CA LEU A 64 -0.28 -4.94 -4.84
C LEU A 64 -0.05 -4.05 -6.07
N ILE A 65 -1.09 -3.78 -6.87
CA ILE A 65 -1.01 -2.90 -8.04
C ILE A 65 -0.62 -1.46 -7.64
N GLU A 66 -1.21 -0.95 -6.56
CA GLU A 66 -0.89 0.39 -6.05
C GLU A 66 0.53 0.42 -5.44
N LYS A 67 0.97 -0.66 -4.78
CA LYS A 67 2.35 -0.80 -4.29
C LYS A 67 3.37 -0.82 -5.43
N GLU A 68 3.07 -1.53 -6.51
CA GLU A 68 3.90 -1.54 -7.73
C GLU A 68 3.99 -0.15 -8.37
N ALA A 69 2.86 0.56 -8.47
CA ALA A 69 2.83 1.92 -8.97
C ALA A 69 3.66 2.87 -8.09
N TYR A 70 3.56 2.74 -6.77
CA TYR A 70 4.36 3.51 -5.82
C TYR A 70 5.86 3.23 -5.98
N LEU A 71 6.26 1.95 -6.07
CA LEU A 71 7.66 1.56 -6.26
C LEU A 71 8.23 2.08 -7.59
N ARG A 72 7.44 2.07 -8.66
CA ARG A 72 7.81 2.69 -9.95
C ARG A 72 8.04 4.19 -9.85
N MET A 73 7.25 4.89 -9.04
CA MET A 73 7.45 6.32 -8.80
C MET A 73 8.67 6.60 -7.92
N PHE A 74 8.95 5.74 -6.94
CA PHE A 74 10.03 5.91 -5.98
C PHE A 74 11.41 5.61 -6.56
N ALA A 75 11.54 4.49 -7.28
CA ALA A 75 12.80 4.06 -7.90
C ALA A 75 12.55 3.65 -9.37
N PRO A 76 12.28 4.63 -10.26
CA PRO A 76 11.93 4.36 -11.64
C PRO A 76 13.02 3.60 -12.38
N ASP A 77 14.29 3.85 -12.09
CA ASP A 77 15.42 3.20 -12.76
C ASP A 77 15.42 1.67 -12.60
N LEU A 78 14.93 1.17 -11.46
CA LEU A 78 14.79 -0.26 -11.19
C LEU A 78 13.43 -0.78 -11.68
N PHE A 79 12.34 -0.15 -11.26
CA PHE A 79 11.00 -0.74 -11.36
C PHE A 79 10.24 -0.38 -12.63
N SER A 80 10.68 0.61 -13.42
CA SER A 80 9.98 0.97 -14.68
C SER A 80 10.03 -0.15 -15.71
N ASN A 81 11.08 -0.97 -15.67
CA ASN A 81 11.28 -2.08 -16.60
C ASN A 81 10.72 -3.41 -16.08
N PHE A 82 10.19 -3.47 -14.85
CA PHE A 82 9.60 -4.68 -14.31
C PHE A 82 8.34 -5.05 -15.07
N ASN A 83 8.38 -6.24 -15.68
CA ASN A 83 7.18 -6.89 -16.20
C ASN A 83 6.47 -7.67 -15.08
N GLU A 84 5.33 -8.28 -15.40
CA GLU A 84 4.52 -9.05 -14.45
C GLU A 84 5.32 -10.17 -13.76
N ARG A 85 6.21 -10.85 -14.49
CA ARG A 85 7.01 -11.95 -13.92
C ARG A 85 8.05 -11.42 -12.93
N ASP A 86 8.62 -10.25 -13.19
CA ASP A 86 9.59 -9.62 -12.28
C ASP A 86 8.90 -9.17 -10.99
N TRP A 87 7.69 -8.60 -11.11
CA TRP A 87 6.86 -8.29 -9.94
C TRP A 87 6.49 -9.52 -9.13
N GLN A 88 6.09 -10.61 -9.80
CA GLN A 88 5.80 -11.87 -9.11
C GLN A 88 7.02 -12.40 -8.35
N LYS A 89 8.22 -12.33 -8.94
CA LYS A 89 9.46 -12.74 -8.25
C LYS A 89 9.77 -11.84 -7.06
N PHE A 90 9.64 -10.52 -7.24
CA PHE A 90 9.87 -9.55 -6.18
C PHE A 90 8.93 -9.78 -4.99
N TRP A 91 7.62 -9.89 -5.25
CA TRP A 91 6.64 -10.16 -4.20
C TRP A 91 6.79 -11.56 -3.60
N ALA A 92 7.26 -12.55 -4.35
CA ALA A 92 7.54 -13.88 -3.83
C ALA A 92 8.70 -13.89 -2.82
N ILE A 93 9.70 -13.01 -2.96
CA ILE A 93 10.77 -12.87 -1.95
C ILE A 93 10.16 -12.41 -0.61
N ILE A 94 9.21 -11.48 -0.67
CA ILE A 94 8.62 -10.84 0.50
C ILE A 94 7.53 -11.70 1.14
N TYR A 95 6.60 -12.24 0.34
CA TYR A 95 5.37 -12.86 0.84
C TYR A 95 5.33 -14.39 0.69
N GLN A 96 6.22 -15.02 -0.09
CA GLN A 96 6.16 -16.47 -0.26
C GLN A 96 6.93 -17.19 0.86
N PRO A 97 6.31 -18.15 1.56
CA PRO A 97 6.99 -18.91 2.60
C PRO A 97 8.06 -19.82 1.98
N VAL A 98 9.19 -19.94 2.67
CA VAL A 98 10.28 -20.85 2.34
C VAL A 98 10.09 -22.19 3.04
N LYS A 99 10.64 -23.25 2.43
CA LYS A 99 10.63 -24.60 2.99
C LYS A 99 11.95 -24.82 3.71
N ASP A 100 11.89 -25.05 5.01
CA ASP A 100 13.02 -25.42 5.83
C ASP A 100 12.98 -26.92 6.14
N LYS A 101 14.15 -27.56 6.20
CA LYS A 101 14.27 -28.99 6.52
C LYS A 101 14.81 -29.12 7.94
N SER A 102 13.95 -29.52 8.87
CA SER A 102 14.35 -29.84 10.24
C SER A 102 14.03 -31.29 10.56
N GLY A 103 15.08 -32.09 10.84
CA GLY A 103 14.93 -33.45 11.35
C GLY A 103 14.06 -34.39 10.50
N GLY A 104 14.14 -34.31 9.17
CA GLY A 104 13.36 -35.16 8.25
C GLY A 104 11.98 -34.59 7.86
N PHE A 105 11.53 -33.51 8.50
CA PHE A 105 10.29 -32.82 8.17
C PHE A 105 10.57 -31.56 7.35
N VAL A 106 9.61 -31.20 6.48
CA VAL A 106 9.62 -29.94 5.72
C VAL A 106 8.63 -28.99 6.36
N ILE A 107 9.15 -27.93 6.99
CA ILE A 107 8.35 -26.90 7.64
C ILE A 107 8.31 -25.68 6.71
N LYS A 108 7.15 -25.03 6.59
CA LYS A 108 7.05 -23.75 5.89
C LYS A 108 7.25 -22.63 6.90
N ARG A 109 8.18 -21.71 6.63
CA ARG A 109 8.38 -20.49 7.42
C ARG A 109 8.40 -19.27 6.52
N TYR A 110 8.03 -18.12 7.05
CA TYR A 110 8.27 -16.85 6.35
C TYR A 110 9.72 -16.41 6.55
N ARG A 111 10.20 -15.56 5.64
CA ARG A 111 11.53 -14.98 5.74
C ARG A 111 11.53 -13.84 6.76
N THR A 112 12.62 -13.66 7.49
CA THR A 112 12.77 -12.50 8.38
C THR A 112 13.05 -11.21 7.58
N LYS A 113 12.93 -10.04 8.22
CA LYS A 113 13.26 -8.75 7.57
C LYS A 113 14.69 -8.79 7.03
N GLU A 114 15.64 -9.28 7.81
CA GLU A 114 17.07 -9.35 7.47
C GLU A 114 17.32 -10.30 6.29
N GLU A 115 16.64 -11.45 6.25
CA GLU A 115 16.73 -12.38 5.13
C GLU A 115 16.20 -11.74 3.84
N ILE A 116 15.08 -11.03 3.92
CA ILE A 116 14.50 -10.32 2.77
C ILE A 116 15.45 -9.20 2.33
N MET A 117 15.97 -8.39 3.25
CA MET A 117 16.94 -7.33 2.94
C MET A 117 18.17 -7.89 2.20
N ALA A 118 18.76 -8.96 2.71
CA ALA A 118 19.93 -9.58 2.10
C ALA A 118 19.63 -10.04 0.66
N ILE A 119 18.47 -10.67 0.43
CA ILE A 119 18.06 -11.13 -0.91
C ILE A 119 17.78 -9.95 -1.84
N LEU A 120 17.12 -8.89 -1.34
CA LEU A 120 16.82 -7.70 -2.14
C LEU A 120 18.09 -6.95 -2.55
N VAL A 121 19.08 -6.85 -1.64
CA VAL A 121 20.39 -6.26 -1.96
C VAL A 121 21.16 -7.10 -2.97
N ASP A 122 21.11 -8.43 -2.87
CA ASP A 122 21.78 -9.34 -3.79
C ASP A 122 21.15 -9.32 -5.21
N GLN A 123 19.82 -9.42 -5.29
CA GLN A 123 19.13 -9.52 -6.58
C GLN A 123 18.84 -8.16 -7.24
N TYR A 124 18.70 -7.10 -6.44
CA TYR A 124 18.33 -5.76 -6.90
C TYR A 124 19.23 -4.69 -6.24
N PRO A 125 20.55 -4.69 -6.47
CA PRO A 125 21.47 -3.85 -5.71
C PRO A 125 21.14 -2.34 -5.78
N ASN A 126 20.66 -1.82 -6.91
CA ASN A 126 20.17 -0.45 -6.99
C ASN A 126 18.62 -0.44 -6.91
N PRO A 127 17.97 0.19 -5.91
CA PRO A 127 18.52 1.08 -4.89
C PRO A 127 18.90 0.40 -3.56
N PHE A 128 18.60 -0.89 -3.40
CA PHE A 128 18.58 -1.54 -2.08
C PHE A 128 19.93 -1.55 -1.33
N SER A 129 21.05 -1.58 -2.04
CA SER A 129 22.39 -1.52 -1.44
C SER A 129 22.73 -0.16 -0.83
N PHE A 130 22.02 0.90 -1.22
CA PHE A 130 22.24 2.27 -0.74
C PHE A 130 21.26 2.68 0.36
N LEU A 131 20.26 1.85 0.65
CA LEU A 131 19.26 2.15 1.67
C LEU A 131 19.88 2.06 3.06
N GLN A 132 19.78 3.16 3.80
CA GLN A 132 20.08 3.19 5.24
C GLN A 132 18.89 2.65 6.04
N LYS A 133 19.10 2.41 7.33
CA LYS A 133 18.10 1.79 8.22
C LYS A 133 16.75 2.51 8.17
N GLU A 134 16.77 3.83 8.17
CA GLU A 134 15.58 4.69 8.14
C GLU A 134 14.77 4.50 6.85
N HIS A 135 15.45 4.25 5.73
CA HIS A 135 14.80 3.98 4.46
C HIS A 135 14.17 2.58 4.43
N TRP A 136 14.80 1.61 5.08
CA TRP A 136 14.22 0.28 5.27
C TRP A 136 12.98 0.34 6.15
N ASP A 137 13.00 1.13 7.23
CA ASP A 137 11.84 1.29 8.10
C ASP A 137 10.63 1.85 7.32
N ILE A 138 10.86 2.86 6.46
CA ILE A 138 9.84 3.39 5.54
C ILE A 138 9.37 2.31 4.56
N PHE A 139 10.30 1.54 3.97
CA PHE A 139 9.94 0.45 3.05
C PHE A 139 9.03 -0.59 3.72
N TRP A 140 9.32 -0.98 4.96
CA TRP A 140 8.50 -1.94 5.70
C TRP A 140 7.12 -1.40 6.03
N GLN A 141 7.06 -0.15 6.49
CA GLN A 141 5.82 0.50 6.92
C GLN A 141 4.91 0.85 5.74
N ASP A 142 5.45 1.51 4.72
CA ASP A 142 4.65 2.13 3.66
C ASP A 142 4.44 1.21 2.45
N VAL A 143 5.44 0.38 2.13
CA VAL A 143 5.36 -0.50 0.95
C VAL A 143 4.88 -1.88 1.35
N VAL A 144 5.47 -2.47 2.38
CA VAL A 144 5.23 -3.90 2.66
C VAL A 144 4.01 -4.10 3.57
N ASP A 145 3.62 -3.11 4.39
CA ASP A 145 2.50 -3.20 5.35
C ASP A 145 2.63 -4.45 6.24
N LEU A 146 3.86 -4.76 6.63
CA LEU A 146 4.21 -5.93 7.43
C LEU A 146 4.58 -5.49 8.85
N ASP A 147 3.61 -5.56 9.76
CA ASP A 147 3.84 -5.66 11.21
C ASP A 147 4.42 -7.05 11.53
N LEU A 148 5.64 -7.34 11.04
CA LEU A 148 6.35 -8.60 11.31
C LEU A 148 6.68 -8.81 12.79
N ASP A 149 6.47 -7.81 13.63
CA ASP A 149 6.74 -7.85 15.06
C ASP A 149 5.55 -8.40 15.87
N LYS A 150 4.44 -8.80 15.21
CA LYS A 150 3.21 -9.29 15.88
C LYS A 150 3.08 -10.81 16.01
N GLU A 151 4.02 -11.62 15.52
CA GLU A 151 3.90 -13.10 15.55
C GLU A 151 4.79 -13.82 16.58
N VAL A 152 5.08 -13.20 17.75
CA VAL A 152 5.76 -13.91 18.86
C VAL A 152 4.91 -14.02 20.13
N GLU A 153 3.75 -13.36 20.22
CA GLU A 153 2.82 -13.57 21.32
C GLU A 153 1.66 -14.45 20.87
N HIS A 154 1.71 -15.74 21.24
CA HIS A 154 0.59 -16.63 21.58
C HIS A 154 0.83 -18.09 21.16
N GLU A 155 1.75 -18.76 21.86
CA GLU A 155 1.59 -20.18 22.24
C GLU A 155 2.19 -20.37 23.64
N GLU A 156 1.39 -20.08 24.67
CA GLU A 156 1.53 -20.67 26.03
C GLU A 156 0.25 -21.44 26.35
#